data_AF-A0A453DU53-F1
#
_entry.id   AF-A0A453DU53-F1
#
_cell.length_a   1.000
_cell.length_b   1.000
_cell.length_c   1.000
_cell.angle_alpha   90.00
_cell.angle_beta   90.00
_cell.angle_gamma   90.00
#
_symmetry.space_group_name_H-M   'P 1'
#
loop_
_entity.id
_entity.type
_entity.pdbx_description
1 polymer ?
#
loop_
_entity_poly.entity_id
_entity_poly.type
_entity_poly.pdbx_seq_one_letter_code
_entity_poly.pdbx_strand_id
1 'polypeptide(L)'
;AEGSLDLSRLDVPAALHQILSQLGLTNAMCGEWRLLKHIVEAEFGPDAGVNTVLIITSLESKPEALPDSCKWMSKEGARELLSDVKPGGTRIGPYVHVGFVKSELSSDCTAGSTLVSQEYPPGITLVPMKSSTLRPFRTTNLVVIQATSGTCASKRSDYFACGDALLIDPGCCSQVHTELADLVNSLPKKLLVLVTHHHNDHVEGLSVVQRCNPDAVLLTHENTMKRIGKGNWSTGYTAVTGGESICIGDQELQVVFAPGHTDGHMGLLHVNTNALIVGDHCVGHGSAILDNRAGGNMK
;
A
#
# COMPACT_ATOMS: atom_id res chain seq x y z
N ALA A 1 4.12 -1.57 21.20
CA ALA A 1 4.46 -0.60 22.26
C ALA A 1 3.43 0.52 22.17
N GLU A 2 2.60 0.69 23.19
CA GLU A 2 1.72 1.86 23.32
C GLU A 2 2.60 3.08 23.58
N GLY A 3 3.04 3.74 22.51
CA GLY A 3 3.63 5.07 22.63
C GLY A 3 2.57 6.02 23.18
N SER A 4 2.87 6.73 24.27
CA SER A 4 1.97 7.72 24.83
C SER A 4 1.57 8.72 23.75
N LEU A 5 0.28 8.77 23.42
CA LEU A 5 -0.26 9.74 22.46
C LEU A 5 0.04 11.15 22.95
N ASP A 6 0.89 11.88 22.23
CA ASP A 6 1.06 13.31 22.47
C ASP A 6 -0.02 14.09 21.72
N LEU A 7 -1.22 14.13 22.31
CA LEU A 7 -2.34 14.93 21.81
C LEU A 7 -2.10 16.44 21.92
N SER A 8 -1.02 16.90 22.58
CA SER A 8 -0.76 18.34 22.75
C SER A 8 -0.55 19.07 21.41
N ARG A 9 -0.22 18.33 20.35
CA ARG A 9 -0.04 18.86 19.00
C ARG A 9 -1.33 18.93 18.19
N LEU A 10 -2.44 18.40 18.71
CA LEU A 10 -3.73 18.35 18.03
C LEU A 10 -4.78 19.13 18.81
N ASP A 11 -5.44 20.10 18.16
CA ASP A 11 -6.60 20.79 18.75
C ASP A 11 -7.87 19.94 18.54
N VAL A 12 -7.92 18.82 19.27
CA VAL A 12 -9.07 17.89 19.24
C VAL A 12 -10.38 18.60 19.60
N PRO A 13 -10.45 19.50 20.59
CA PRO A 13 -11.67 20.26 20.88
C PRO A 13 -12.17 21.11 19.71
N ALA A 14 -11.29 21.85 19.03
CA ALA A 14 -11.69 22.65 17.88
C ALA A 14 -12.16 21.78 16.70
N ALA A 15 -11.46 20.67 16.43
CA ALA A 15 -11.86 19.72 15.39
C ALA A 15 -13.24 19.12 15.67
N LEU A 16 -13.48 18.69 16.92
CA LEU A 16 -14.79 18.19 17.36
C LEU A 16 -15.89 19.24 17.21
N HIS A 17 -15.63 20.47 17.65
CA HIS A 17 -16.59 21.56 17.52
C HIS A 17 -16.94 21.83 16.05
N GLN A 18 -15.96 21.81 15.15
CA GLN A 18 -16.19 21.98 13.71
C GLN A 18 -17.05 20.85 13.13
N ILE A 19 -16.74 19.59 13.45
CA ILE A 19 -17.50 18.41 12.98
C ILE A 19 -18.93 18.46 13.49
N LEU A 20 -19.12 18.71 14.79
CA LEU A 20 -20.45 18.78 15.40
C LEU A 20 -21.28 19.91 14.77
N SER A 21 -20.69 21.08 14.57
CA SER A 21 -21.34 22.21 13.91
C SER A 21 -21.82 21.87 12.49
N GLN A 22 -20.99 21.18 11.69
CA GLN A 22 -21.38 20.72 10.34
C GLN A 22 -22.55 19.74 10.36
N LEU A 23 -22.66 18.92 11.41
CA LEU A 23 -23.74 17.95 11.59
C LEU A 23 -24.97 18.54 12.31
N GLY A 24 -24.93 19.81 12.72
CA GLY A 24 -25.98 20.42 13.54
C GLY A 24 -26.09 19.83 14.95
N LEU A 25 -25.02 19.23 15.45
CA LEU A 25 -24.93 18.62 16.77
C LEU A 25 -24.24 19.56 17.76
N THR A 26 -24.49 19.36 19.05
CA THR A 26 -23.78 20.06 20.13
C THR A 26 -23.12 19.05 21.06
N ASN A 27 -22.10 19.48 21.80
CA ASN A 27 -21.43 18.62 22.79
C ASN A 27 -22.39 18.08 23.86
N ALA A 28 -23.45 18.82 24.20
CA ALA A 28 -24.46 18.39 25.17
C ALA A 28 -25.31 17.21 24.67
N MET A 29 -25.30 16.93 23.36
CA MET A 29 -26.02 15.82 22.76
C MET A 29 -25.18 14.53 22.70
N CYS A 30 -23.88 14.66 22.97
CA CYS A 30 -22.92 13.57 22.93
C CYS A 30 -22.61 13.11 24.37
N GLY A 31 -22.48 11.81 24.55
CA GLY A 31 -21.97 11.23 25.79
C GLY A 31 -20.45 11.37 25.90
N GLU A 32 -19.87 10.55 26.77
CA GLU A 32 -18.42 10.53 26.97
C GLU A 32 -17.67 10.19 25.68
N TRP A 33 -16.76 11.09 25.26
CA TRP A 33 -15.84 10.86 24.15
C TRP A 33 -14.72 9.92 24.57
N ARG A 34 -14.45 8.90 23.76
CA ARG A 34 -13.39 7.93 23.98
C ARG A 34 -12.45 7.87 22.78
N LEU A 35 -11.15 7.88 23.04
CA LEU A 35 -10.14 7.59 22.05
C LEU A 35 -10.22 6.11 21.68
N LEU A 36 -10.46 5.81 20.41
CA LEU A 36 -10.54 4.45 19.91
C LEU A 36 -9.20 3.98 19.36
N LYS A 37 -8.57 4.79 18.51
CA LYS A 37 -7.31 4.44 17.84
C LYS A 37 -6.56 5.68 17.41
N HIS A 38 -5.24 5.59 17.40
CA HIS A 38 -4.37 6.55 16.73
C HIS A 38 -3.60 5.80 15.65
N ILE A 39 -3.70 6.28 14.42
CA ILE A 39 -3.06 5.71 13.25
C ILE A 39 -2.05 6.75 12.77
N VAL A 40 -0.78 6.37 12.79
CA VAL A 40 0.31 7.17 12.22
C VAL A 40 0.60 6.55 10.86
N GLU A 41 0.29 7.27 9.77
CA GLU A 41 0.63 6.82 8.43
C GLU A 41 2.13 6.88 8.19
N ALA A 42 2.63 6.00 7.34
CA ALA A 42 4.03 6.02 6.96
C ALA A 42 4.36 7.31 6.18
N GLU A 43 5.57 7.84 6.35
CA GLU A 43 5.99 9.06 5.65
C GLU A 43 6.40 8.73 4.21
N PHE A 44 5.43 8.74 3.30
CA PHE A 44 5.64 8.51 1.87
C PHE A 44 6.28 9.71 1.13
N GLY A 45 6.29 10.89 1.77
CA GLY A 45 6.81 12.12 1.20
C GLY A 45 5.92 12.72 0.09
N PRO A 46 6.15 13.99 -0.28
CA PRO A 46 7.14 14.91 0.29
C PRO A 46 6.68 15.54 1.61
N ASP A 47 5.39 15.46 1.89
CA ASP A 47 4.78 15.94 3.14
C ASP A 47 4.97 14.92 4.27
N ALA A 48 4.80 15.39 5.51
CA ALA A 48 4.75 14.50 6.65
C ALA A 48 3.52 13.59 6.57
N GLY A 49 3.64 12.36 7.11
CA GLY A 49 2.54 11.41 7.18
C GLY A 49 1.32 11.99 7.93
N VAL A 50 0.14 11.49 7.60
CA VAL A 50 -1.10 11.91 8.27
C VAL A 50 -1.25 11.14 9.57
N ASN A 51 -1.51 11.87 10.66
CA ASN A 51 -1.91 11.28 11.94
C ASN A 51 -3.42 11.29 12.04
N THR A 52 -4.03 10.10 12.02
CA THR A 52 -5.48 9.94 12.15
C THR A 52 -5.84 9.51 13.56
N VAL A 53 -6.63 10.33 14.25
CA VAL A 53 -7.19 10.00 15.56
C VAL A 53 -8.65 9.60 15.39
N LEU A 54 -8.97 8.35 15.72
CA LEU A 54 -10.33 7.84 15.77
C LEU A 54 -10.88 8.02 17.17
N ILE A 55 -11.93 8.82 17.28
CA ILE A 55 -12.67 9.07 18.52
C ILE A 55 -14.12 8.64 18.35
N ILE A 56 -14.72 8.12 19.41
CA ILE A 56 -16.09 7.62 19.42
C ILE A 56 -16.85 8.22 20.61
N THR A 57 -18.12 8.49 20.40
CA THR A 57 -19.07 8.88 21.45
C THR A 57 -20.43 8.23 21.17
N SER A 58 -21.26 8.10 22.22
CA SER A 58 -22.67 7.78 22.07
C SER A 58 -23.47 9.06 21.85
N LEU A 59 -24.46 9.02 20.96
CA LEU A 59 -25.44 10.09 20.84
C LEU A 59 -26.55 9.89 21.89
N GLU A 60 -26.64 10.79 22.86
CA GLU A 60 -27.58 10.70 23.99
C GLU A 60 -28.91 11.41 23.69
N SER A 61 -28.90 12.44 22.83
CA SER A 61 -30.12 13.09 22.34
C SER A 61 -30.05 13.32 20.83
N LYS A 62 -31.16 13.04 20.13
CA LYS A 62 -31.24 13.18 18.68
C LYS A 62 -31.71 14.60 18.31
N PRO A 63 -31.13 15.24 17.29
CA PRO A 63 -31.66 16.49 16.77
C PRO A 63 -33.04 16.26 16.15
N GLU A 64 -33.97 17.20 16.39
CA GLU A 64 -35.35 17.14 15.86
C GLU A 64 -35.40 17.37 14.35
N ALA A 65 -34.43 18.10 13.78
CA ALA A 65 -34.28 18.33 12.36
C ALA A 65 -32.81 18.14 11.95
N LEU A 66 -32.58 17.31 10.92
CA LEU A 66 -31.29 17.21 10.25
C LEU A 66 -31.25 18.16 9.05
N PRO A 67 -30.08 18.70 8.68
CA PRO A 67 -29.89 19.33 7.38
C PRO A 67 -30.25 18.36 6.25
N ASP A 68 -30.71 18.87 5.09
CA ASP A 68 -31.09 18.06 3.92
C ASP A 68 -29.95 17.13 3.42
N SER A 69 -28.70 17.46 3.77
CA SER A 69 -27.49 16.68 3.46
C SER A 69 -27.26 15.46 4.35
N CYS A 70 -28.08 15.24 5.38
CA CYS A 70 -27.89 14.16 6.37
C CYS A 70 -29.16 13.33 6.57
N LYS A 71 -29.01 12.02 6.75
CA LYS A 71 -30.12 11.10 7.02
C LYS A 71 -29.75 10.09 8.10
N TRP A 72 -30.58 9.95 9.13
CA TRP A 72 -30.47 8.87 10.10
C TRP A 72 -30.72 7.51 9.43
N MET A 73 -29.89 6.52 9.75
CA MET A 73 -29.98 5.17 9.19
C MET A 73 -29.57 4.13 10.23
N SER A 74 -30.20 2.96 10.20
CA SER A 74 -29.72 1.82 10.98
C SER A 74 -28.42 1.26 10.37
N LYS A 75 -27.67 0.50 11.19
CA LYS A 75 -26.46 -0.18 10.72
C LYS A 75 -26.77 -1.16 9.58
N GLU A 76 -27.90 -1.85 9.67
CA GLU A 76 -28.39 -2.81 8.68
C GLU A 76 -28.74 -2.09 7.37
N GLY A 77 -29.47 -0.97 7.43
CA GLY A 77 -29.81 -0.19 6.24
C GLY A 77 -28.59 0.41 5.54
N ALA A 78 -27.58 0.84 6.31
CA ALA A 78 -26.31 1.31 5.74
C ALA A 78 -25.57 0.17 5.04
N ARG A 79 -25.58 -1.04 5.61
CA ARG A 79 -24.96 -2.22 5.02
C ARG A 79 -25.63 -2.63 3.70
N GLU A 80 -26.96 -2.57 3.64
CA GLU A 80 -27.72 -2.86 2.41
C GLU A 80 -27.36 -1.88 1.28
N LEU A 81 -27.28 -0.57 1.57
CA LEU A 81 -26.89 0.43 0.57
C LEU A 81 -25.45 0.27 0.06
N LEU A 82 -24.53 -0.19 0.92
CA LEU A 82 -23.15 -0.49 0.52
C LEU A 82 -23.04 -1.78 -0.30
N SER A 83 -23.88 -2.78 -0.01
CA SER A 83 -23.82 -4.10 -0.65
C SER A 83 -24.54 -4.14 -2.01
N ASP A 84 -25.56 -3.29 -2.21
CA ASP A 84 -26.54 -3.43 -3.28
C ASP A 84 -26.60 -2.16 -4.16
N VAL A 85 -25.52 -1.89 -4.90
CA VAL A 85 -25.41 -0.71 -5.76
C VAL A 85 -26.26 -0.88 -7.03
N LYS A 86 -27.45 -0.28 -7.06
CA LYS A 86 -28.36 -0.27 -8.22
C LYS A 86 -28.20 1.02 -9.05
N PRO A 87 -28.33 0.97 -10.39
CA PRO A 87 -28.35 2.17 -11.23
C PRO A 87 -29.43 3.16 -10.76
N GLY A 88 -29.08 4.43 -10.57
CA GLY A 88 -29.99 5.49 -10.11
C GLY A 88 -30.32 5.51 -8.61
N GLY A 89 -29.79 4.56 -7.82
CA GLY A 89 -29.94 4.57 -6.36
C GLY A 89 -29.06 5.62 -5.69
N THR A 90 -29.47 6.08 -4.50
CA THR A 90 -28.63 6.94 -3.65
C THR A 90 -27.36 6.20 -3.27
N ARG A 91 -26.22 6.61 -3.84
CA ARG A 91 -24.91 6.15 -3.38
C ARG A 91 -24.52 6.93 -2.14
N ILE A 92 -24.13 6.20 -1.09
CA ILE A 92 -23.23 6.76 -0.10
C ILE A 92 -21.87 6.87 -0.81
N GLY A 93 -21.22 8.04 -0.74
CA GLY A 93 -19.87 8.24 -1.29
C GLY A 93 -18.85 7.31 -0.61
N PRO A 94 -17.54 7.49 -0.81
CA PRO A 94 -16.51 6.76 -0.07
C PRO A 94 -16.54 7.19 1.41
N TYR A 95 -17.58 6.77 2.14
CA TYR A 95 -17.60 6.77 3.57
C TYR A 95 -16.72 5.61 4.00
N VAL A 96 -15.74 5.92 4.83
CA VAL A 96 -15.07 4.94 5.67
C VAL A 96 -16.17 4.20 6.42
N HIS A 97 -16.49 2.98 5.99
CA HIS A 97 -17.11 2.04 6.90
C HIS A 97 -16.04 1.78 7.96
N VAL A 98 -16.09 2.53 9.07
CA VAL A 98 -15.47 2.11 10.33
C VAL A 98 -16.34 0.97 10.86
N GLY A 99 -16.48 -0.07 10.05
CA GLY A 99 -16.85 -1.37 10.54
C GLY A 99 -15.70 -1.80 11.41
N PHE A 100 -15.97 -1.99 12.69
CA PHE A 100 -15.14 -2.82 13.53
C PHE A 100 -15.08 -4.20 12.86
N VAL A 101 -14.15 -4.36 11.90
CA VAL A 101 -13.68 -5.67 11.50
C VAL A 101 -13.22 -6.26 12.81
N LYS A 102 -13.87 -7.34 13.25
CA LYS A 102 -13.44 -8.08 14.43
C LYS A 102 -11.93 -8.22 14.32
N SER A 103 -11.23 -7.74 15.33
CA SER A 103 -9.80 -7.88 15.50
C SER A 103 -9.47 -9.35 15.79
N GLU A 104 -9.77 -10.23 14.84
CA GLU A 104 -9.35 -11.63 14.79
C GLU A 104 -8.55 -11.90 13.52
N LEU A 105 -7.98 -10.86 12.90
CA LEU A 105 -6.78 -11.03 12.08
C LEU A 105 -5.62 -11.00 13.07
N SER A 106 -5.07 -12.18 13.36
CA SER A 106 -3.81 -12.33 14.06
C SER A 106 -2.77 -11.52 13.29
N SER A 107 -2.42 -10.34 13.83
CA SER A 107 -1.24 -9.61 13.40
C SER A 107 -0.02 -10.35 13.94
N ASP A 108 0.27 -11.52 13.38
CA ASP A 108 1.56 -12.18 13.55
C ASP A 108 2.58 -11.45 12.65
N CYS A 109 2.80 -10.16 12.94
CA CYS A 109 3.98 -9.46 12.46
C CYS A 109 5.09 -9.75 13.46
N THR A 110 5.87 -10.77 13.10
CA THR A 110 7.13 -11.14 13.71
C THR A 110 8.06 -9.93 13.85
N ALA A 111 8.55 -9.73 15.07
CA ALA A 111 9.76 -9.02 15.49
C ALA A 111 10.45 -8.06 14.47
N GLY A 112 10.43 -6.77 14.78
CA GLY A 112 11.67 -5.98 14.85
C GLY A 112 12.18 -5.26 13.59
N SER A 113 11.36 -4.98 12.58
CA SER A 113 11.76 -4.02 11.55
C SER A 113 11.61 -2.58 12.07
N THR A 114 12.66 -1.77 11.96
CA THR A 114 12.62 -0.31 12.19
C THR A 114 11.86 0.44 11.10
N LEU A 115 11.54 -0.22 9.97
CA LEU A 115 10.82 0.41 8.87
C LEU A 115 9.35 0.54 9.22
N VAL A 116 8.87 1.78 9.22
CA VAL A 116 7.43 2.07 9.27
C VAL A 116 6.83 1.58 7.96
N SER A 117 5.76 0.78 8.04
CA SER A 117 5.07 0.22 6.88
C SER A 117 3.58 0.41 7.02
N GLN A 118 2.87 0.36 5.89
CA GLN A 118 1.43 0.50 5.85
C GLN A 118 0.83 -0.54 4.91
N GLU A 119 -0.12 -1.31 5.42
CA GLU A 119 -0.88 -2.24 4.60
C GLU A 119 -2.02 -1.50 3.90
N TYR A 120 -2.00 -1.50 2.57
CA TYR A 120 -3.07 -0.96 1.76
C TYR A 120 -2.96 -1.42 0.30
N PRO A 121 -3.94 -2.19 -0.24
CA PRO A 121 -5.06 -2.89 0.42
C PRO A 121 -4.60 -4.16 1.19
N PRO A 122 -5.51 -4.96 1.82
CA PRO A 122 -5.12 -6.18 2.53
C PRO A 122 -4.27 -7.13 1.68
N GLY A 123 -3.21 -7.67 2.27
CA GLY A 123 -2.20 -8.50 1.61
C GLY A 123 -1.09 -7.72 0.89
N ILE A 124 -1.18 -6.39 0.81
CA ILE A 124 -0.19 -5.51 0.19
C ILE A 124 0.38 -4.56 1.24
N THR A 125 1.65 -4.77 1.60
CA THR A 125 2.37 -3.91 2.54
C THR A 125 3.29 -2.97 1.78
N LEU A 126 3.12 -1.67 1.99
CA LEU A 126 3.96 -0.61 1.45
C LEU A 126 5.00 -0.20 2.49
N VAL A 127 6.25 -0.06 2.06
CA VAL A 127 7.37 0.37 2.89
C VAL A 127 8.04 1.56 2.18
N PRO A 128 7.88 2.81 2.66
CA PRO A 128 8.59 3.95 2.08
C PRO A 128 10.09 3.82 2.36
N MET A 129 10.86 3.51 1.32
CA MET A 129 12.30 3.35 1.40
C MET A 129 12.98 4.64 1.01
N LYS A 130 13.88 5.15 1.86
CA LYS A 130 14.70 6.30 1.51
C LYS A 130 15.51 6.00 0.25
N SER A 131 15.38 6.81 -0.79
CA SER A 131 15.87 6.49 -2.13
C SER A 131 16.34 7.74 -2.89
N SER A 132 16.89 7.52 -4.09
CA SER A 132 17.50 8.53 -4.95
C SER A 132 16.46 9.28 -5.80
N THR A 133 15.39 9.81 -5.20
CA THR A 133 14.30 10.52 -5.90
C THR A 133 14.62 11.99 -6.17
N LEU A 134 13.89 12.59 -7.11
CA LEU A 134 13.92 14.04 -7.31
C LEU A 134 13.28 14.79 -6.13
N ARG A 135 13.86 15.92 -5.74
CA ARG A 135 13.26 16.79 -4.71
C ARG A 135 11.89 17.31 -5.16
N PRO A 136 10.92 17.47 -4.25
CA PRO A 136 11.03 17.38 -2.78
C PRO A 136 10.91 15.96 -2.20
N PHE A 137 10.69 14.94 -3.02
CA PHE A 137 10.53 13.54 -2.59
C PHE A 137 11.84 12.97 -2.05
N ARG A 138 11.72 11.99 -1.14
CA ARG A 138 12.86 11.37 -0.44
C ARG A 138 12.79 9.85 -0.37
N THR A 139 11.69 9.28 -0.86
CA THR A 139 11.33 7.88 -0.65
C THR A 139 10.64 7.32 -1.88
N THR A 140 10.89 6.04 -2.15
CA THR A 140 10.20 5.21 -3.16
C THR A 140 9.51 4.07 -2.42
N ASN A 141 8.33 3.68 -2.88
CA ASN A 141 7.54 2.65 -2.22
C ASN A 141 8.04 1.26 -2.60
N LEU A 142 8.67 0.58 -1.64
CA LEU A 142 8.88 -0.85 -1.71
C LEU A 142 7.57 -1.57 -1.38
N VAL A 143 7.15 -2.51 -2.22
CA VAL A 143 5.93 -3.31 -1.95
C VAL A 143 6.31 -4.71 -1.53
N VAL A 144 5.66 -5.21 -0.48
CA VAL A 144 5.81 -6.56 0.05
C VAL A 144 4.46 -7.26 0.01
N ILE A 145 4.41 -8.42 -0.62
CA ILE A 145 3.24 -9.30 -0.65
C ILE A 145 3.67 -10.67 -0.14
N GLN A 146 2.92 -11.21 0.82
CA GLN A 146 3.19 -12.51 1.43
C GLN A 146 1.94 -13.38 1.40
N ALA A 147 2.14 -14.69 1.42
CA ALA A 147 1.03 -15.64 1.59
C ALA A 147 0.29 -15.36 2.91
N THR A 148 -1.03 -15.14 2.87
CA THR A 148 -1.84 -14.88 4.07
C THR A 148 -2.34 -16.15 4.75
N SER A 149 -2.32 -17.28 4.03
CA SER A 149 -2.71 -18.58 4.56
C SER A 149 -1.59 -19.61 4.32
N GLY A 150 -1.25 -20.39 5.36
CA GLY A 150 -0.18 -21.41 5.32
C GLY A 150 -0.45 -22.59 4.37
N THR A 151 -1.58 -22.60 3.68
CA THR A 151 -1.91 -23.55 2.62
C THR A 151 -2.03 -22.82 1.30
N CYS A 152 -1.15 -23.15 0.34
CA CYS A 152 -1.24 -22.67 -1.03
C CYS A 152 -2.56 -23.16 -1.65
N ALA A 153 -3.58 -22.30 -1.64
CA ALA A 153 -4.88 -22.57 -2.25
C ALA A 153 -4.82 -22.35 -3.77
N SER A 154 -3.71 -22.76 -4.40
CA SER A 154 -3.53 -22.64 -5.84
C SER A 154 -4.52 -23.56 -6.55
N LYS A 155 -5.58 -22.95 -7.10
CA LYS A 155 -6.61 -23.65 -7.91
C LYS A 155 -6.22 -23.76 -9.39
N ARG A 156 -5.17 -23.07 -9.83
CA ARG A 156 -4.68 -23.02 -11.22
C ARG A 156 -3.27 -23.62 -11.30
N SER A 157 -3.04 -24.50 -12.27
CA SER A 157 -1.74 -25.16 -12.48
C SER A 157 -0.84 -24.43 -13.49
N ASP A 158 -1.28 -23.32 -14.07
CA ASP A 158 -0.67 -22.63 -15.21
C ASP A 158 -0.11 -21.25 -14.86
N TYR A 159 0.29 -21.04 -13.60
CA TYR A 159 1.03 -19.85 -13.21
C TYR A 159 2.41 -19.79 -13.88
N PHE A 160 2.79 -18.60 -14.32
CA PHE A 160 4.10 -18.33 -14.92
C PHE A 160 5.22 -18.45 -13.87
N ALA A 161 4.98 -17.93 -12.67
CA ALA A 161 5.90 -18.03 -11.54
C ALA A 161 5.14 -18.17 -10.22
N CYS A 162 5.72 -18.92 -9.27
CA CYS A 162 5.15 -19.11 -7.93
C CYS A 162 6.21 -18.84 -6.86
N GLY A 163 5.85 -18.10 -5.82
CA GLY A 163 6.68 -17.83 -4.65
C GLY A 163 5.87 -17.86 -3.36
N ASP A 164 6.56 -17.66 -2.24
CA ASP A 164 5.95 -17.52 -0.92
C ASP A 164 5.90 -16.05 -0.47
N ALA A 165 6.74 -15.21 -1.10
CA ALA A 165 6.70 -13.75 -0.99
C ALA A 165 7.12 -13.09 -2.31
N LEU A 166 6.63 -11.87 -2.52
CA LEU A 166 7.01 -10.98 -3.60
C LEU A 166 7.47 -9.64 -3.05
N LEU A 167 8.64 -9.20 -3.51
CA LEU A 167 9.21 -7.89 -3.23
C LEU A 167 9.21 -7.07 -4.53
N ILE A 168 8.66 -5.86 -4.51
CA ILE A 168 8.58 -5.00 -5.70
C ILE A 168 9.34 -3.69 -5.44
N ASP A 169 10.23 -3.34 -6.37
CA ASP A 169 11.02 -2.11 -6.36
C ASP A 169 11.83 -1.89 -5.06
N PRO A 170 12.80 -2.77 -4.73
CA PRO A 170 13.62 -2.67 -3.52
C PRO A 170 14.67 -1.56 -3.61
N GLY A 171 14.47 -0.53 -4.42
CA GLY A 171 15.41 0.56 -4.58
C GLY A 171 15.48 1.42 -3.32
N CYS A 172 16.70 1.62 -2.84
CA CYS A 172 16.94 2.40 -1.64
C CYS A 172 18.39 2.87 -1.59
N CYS A 173 18.64 3.93 -0.83
CA CYS A 173 19.97 4.45 -0.59
C CYS A 173 20.74 3.62 0.44
N SER A 174 22.08 3.73 0.42
CA SER A 174 22.96 2.94 1.28
C SER A 174 22.70 3.10 2.78
N GLN A 175 22.13 4.23 3.20
CA GLN A 175 21.80 4.50 4.59
C GLN A 175 20.71 3.56 5.16
N VAL A 176 19.89 2.94 4.31
CA VAL A 176 18.80 2.03 4.73
C VAL A 176 19.02 0.58 4.28
N HIS A 177 20.26 0.23 3.89
CA HIS A 177 20.59 -1.12 3.44
C HIS A 177 20.50 -2.17 4.55
N THR A 178 20.76 -1.80 5.79
CA THR A 178 20.66 -2.72 6.94
C THR A 178 19.19 -3.10 7.15
N GLU A 179 18.31 -2.12 7.11
CA GLU A 179 16.87 -2.28 7.27
C GLU A 179 16.26 -3.10 6.12
N LEU A 180 16.71 -2.87 4.88
CA LEU A 180 16.33 -3.72 3.75
C LEU A 180 16.84 -5.14 3.93
N ALA A 181 18.07 -5.33 4.42
CA ALA A 181 18.63 -6.66 4.67
C ALA A 181 17.82 -7.40 5.74
N ASP A 182 17.45 -6.74 6.83
CA ASP A 182 16.62 -7.30 7.90
C ASP A 182 15.24 -7.69 7.38
N LEU A 183 14.61 -6.82 6.58
CA LEU A 183 13.34 -7.12 5.91
C LEU A 183 13.48 -8.38 5.04
N VAL A 184 14.44 -8.42 4.11
CA VAL A 184 14.64 -9.58 3.22
C VAL A 184 14.93 -10.87 4.00
N ASN A 185 15.70 -10.79 5.09
CA ASN A 185 16.00 -11.94 5.94
C ASN A 185 14.76 -12.46 6.70
N SER A 186 13.79 -11.60 6.97
CA SER A 186 12.50 -11.98 7.59
C SER A 186 11.52 -12.60 6.59
N LEU A 187 11.72 -12.41 5.28
CA LEU A 187 10.85 -12.98 4.25
C LEU A 187 11.09 -14.49 4.05
N PRO A 188 10.07 -15.24 3.60
CA PRO A 188 10.24 -16.59 3.10
C PRO A 188 11.34 -16.71 2.05
N LYS A 189 12.08 -17.82 2.06
CA LYS A 189 13.23 -18.03 1.15
C LYS A 189 12.84 -18.13 -0.31
N LYS A 190 11.64 -18.65 -0.63
CA LYS A 190 11.10 -18.70 -2.00
C LYS A 190 10.59 -17.32 -2.42
N LEU A 191 11.53 -16.39 -2.59
CA LEU A 191 11.28 -14.98 -2.84
C LEU A 191 11.28 -14.69 -4.34
N LEU A 192 10.18 -14.12 -4.83
CA LEU A 192 10.17 -13.44 -6.11
C LEU A 192 10.48 -11.96 -5.88
N VAL A 193 11.25 -11.39 -6.79
CA VAL A 193 11.56 -9.95 -6.80
C VAL A 193 11.11 -9.43 -8.14
N LEU A 194 10.37 -8.34 -8.16
CA LEU A 194 10.01 -7.66 -9.39
C LEU A 194 10.50 -6.23 -9.36
N VAL A 195 11.06 -5.75 -10.47
CA VAL A 195 11.31 -4.32 -10.65
C VAL A 195 10.49 -3.80 -11.80
N THR A 196 9.73 -2.74 -11.53
CA THR A 196 8.80 -2.11 -12.47
C THR A 196 9.58 -1.50 -13.62
N HIS A 197 10.68 -0.81 -13.34
CA HIS A 197 11.57 -0.23 -14.34
C HIS A 197 12.99 -0.02 -13.79
N HIS A 198 13.86 0.60 -14.60
CA HIS A 198 15.31 0.61 -14.38
C HIS A 198 15.84 1.84 -13.62
N HIS A 199 15.00 2.77 -13.18
CA HIS A 199 15.49 3.94 -12.44
C HIS A 199 16.07 3.53 -11.09
N ASN A 200 17.08 4.29 -10.67
CA ASN A 200 17.94 3.95 -9.54
C ASN A 200 17.15 3.72 -8.25
N ASP A 201 16.17 4.56 -7.99
CA ASP A 201 15.32 4.51 -6.80
C ASP A 201 14.37 3.29 -6.77
N HIS A 202 14.32 2.49 -7.84
CA HIS A 202 13.65 1.19 -7.89
C HIS A 202 14.61 -0.01 -7.83
N VAL A 203 15.89 0.17 -8.21
CA VAL A 203 16.83 -0.96 -8.43
C VAL A 203 18.06 -0.97 -7.52
N GLU A 204 18.41 0.14 -6.85
CA GLU A 204 19.69 0.27 -6.11
C GLU A 204 19.83 -0.74 -4.95
N GLY A 205 18.73 -1.19 -4.34
CA GLY A 205 18.77 -2.20 -3.27
C GLY A 205 18.76 -3.65 -3.75
N LEU A 206 18.68 -3.92 -5.06
CA LEU A 206 18.72 -5.29 -5.60
C LEU A 206 19.97 -6.08 -5.13
N SER A 207 21.11 -5.40 -5.00
CA SER A 207 22.36 -6.02 -4.55
C SER A 207 22.28 -6.50 -3.09
N VAL A 208 21.47 -5.82 -2.27
CA VAL A 208 21.20 -6.21 -0.88
C VAL A 208 20.29 -7.44 -0.88
N VAL A 209 19.22 -7.42 -1.68
CA VAL A 209 18.30 -8.56 -1.81
C VAL A 209 19.05 -9.81 -2.26
N GLN A 210 19.87 -9.70 -3.31
CA GLN A 210 20.65 -10.82 -3.85
C GLN A 210 21.65 -11.39 -2.83
N ARG A 211 22.26 -10.53 -2.00
CA ARG A 211 23.19 -10.96 -0.96
C ARG A 211 22.50 -11.68 0.19
N CYS A 212 21.34 -11.20 0.63
CA CYS A 212 20.57 -11.80 1.72
C CYS A 212 19.81 -13.06 1.29
N ASN A 213 19.38 -13.12 0.03
CA ASN A 213 18.72 -14.27 -0.56
C ASN A 213 19.25 -14.55 -1.98
N PRO A 214 20.34 -15.34 -2.11
CA PRO A 214 20.94 -15.68 -3.40
C PRO A 214 20.02 -16.48 -4.34
N ASP A 215 19.01 -17.14 -3.79
CA ASP A 215 18.04 -17.96 -4.53
C ASP A 215 16.81 -17.14 -4.97
N ALA A 216 16.75 -15.85 -4.64
CA ALA A 216 15.67 -14.97 -5.08
C ALA A 216 15.63 -14.86 -6.61
N VAL A 217 14.43 -14.89 -7.18
CA VAL A 217 14.23 -14.83 -8.64
C VAL A 217 13.77 -13.43 -9.04
N LEU A 218 14.59 -12.75 -9.83
CA LEU A 218 14.24 -11.46 -10.41
C LEU A 218 13.33 -11.63 -11.64
N LEU A 219 12.17 -10.99 -11.61
CA LEU A 219 11.23 -10.84 -12.70
C LEU A 219 11.29 -9.40 -13.20
N THR A 220 11.58 -9.18 -14.48
CA THR A 220 11.51 -7.82 -15.06
C THR A 220 11.45 -7.85 -16.58
N HIS A 221 11.09 -6.73 -17.19
CA HIS A 221 11.13 -6.58 -18.64
C HIS A 221 12.57 -6.62 -19.17
N GLU A 222 12.78 -7.15 -20.37
CA GLU A 222 14.12 -7.24 -20.95
C GLU A 222 14.79 -5.87 -21.16
N ASN A 223 14.02 -4.83 -21.52
CA ASN A 223 14.54 -3.47 -21.70
C ASN A 223 14.97 -2.83 -20.36
N THR A 224 14.29 -3.21 -19.28
CA THR A 224 14.67 -2.81 -17.93
C THR A 224 15.96 -3.51 -17.53
N MET A 225 16.05 -4.83 -17.72
CA MET A 225 17.26 -5.60 -17.39
C MET A 225 18.50 -5.14 -18.17
N LYS A 226 18.37 -4.76 -19.45
CA LYS A 226 19.47 -4.21 -20.26
C LYS A 226 20.13 -2.96 -19.64
N ARG A 227 19.41 -2.24 -18.77
CA ARG A 227 19.85 -1.01 -18.10
C ARG A 227 20.23 -1.21 -16.63
N ILE A 228 19.93 -2.37 -16.06
CA ILE A 228 20.37 -2.75 -14.71
C ILE A 228 21.82 -3.24 -14.79
N GLY A 229 22.72 -2.53 -14.10
CA GLY A 229 24.13 -2.91 -14.05
C GLY A 229 24.36 -4.21 -13.27
N LYS A 230 25.40 -4.96 -13.63
CA LYS A 230 25.81 -6.20 -12.93
C LYS A 230 26.11 -6.01 -11.44
N GLY A 231 26.40 -4.78 -11.01
CA GLY A 231 26.58 -4.43 -9.60
C GLY A 231 25.28 -4.46 -8.79
N ASN A 232 24.12 -4.29 -9.44
CA ASN A 232 22.80 -4.35 -8.81
C ASN A 232 22.23 -5.77 -8.83
N TRP A 233 22.37 -6.49 -9.94
CA TRP A 233 21.97 -7.89 -10.05
C TRP A 233 22.93 -8.66 -10.94
N SER A 234 23.51 -9.73 -10.40
CA SER A 234 24.60 -10.48 -11.06
C SER A 234 24.21 -11.88 -11.55
N THR A 235 23.05 -12.40 -11.14
CA THR A 235 22.53 -13.72 -11.53
C THR A 235 21.55 -13.60 -12.69
N GLY A 236 20.99 -14.74 -13.13
CA GLY A 236 19.92 -14.76 -14.12
C GLY A 236 18.67 -14.00 -13.66
N TYR A 237 17.82 -13.67 -14.64
CA TYR A 237 16.50 -13.09 -14.43
C TYR A 237 15.50 -13.83 -15.30
N THR A 238 14.22 -13.74 -14.95
CA THR A 238 13.12 -14.22 -15.77
C THR A 238 12.47 -13.02 -16.44
N ALA A 239 12.49 -13.01 -17.77
CA ALA A 239 11.86 -11.94 -18.54
C ALA A 239 10.34 -12.05 -18.45
N VAL A 240 9.68 -10.95 -18.12
CA VAL A 240 8.22 -10.79 -18.24
C VAL A 240 7.90 -9.81 -19.36
N THR A 241 6.76 -10.00 -20.01
CA THR A 241 6.32 -9.28 -21.21
C THR A 241 4.92 -8.68 -21.10
N GLY A 242 4.17 -9.02 -20.05
CA GLY A 242 2.80 -8.61 -19.81
C GLY A 242 1.80 -9.76 -19.99
N GLY A 243 0.84 -9.85 -19.09
CA GLY A 243 -0.21 -10.88 -19.06
C GLY A 243 0.13 -12.10 -18.22
N GLU A 244 1.39 -12.27 -17.79
CA GLU A 244 1.81 -13.40 -16.97
C GLU A 244 1.12 -13.39 -15.60
N SER A 245 0.62 -14.55 -15.17
CA SER A 245 0.04 -14.74 -13.83
C SER A 245 1.11 -15.23 -12.85
N ILE A 246 1.25 -14.53 -11.73
CA ILE A 246 2.18 -14.85 -10.63
C ILE A 246 1.36 -15.25 -9.40
N CYS A 247 1.77 -16.32 -8.72
CA CYS A 247 1.12 -16.79 -7.49
C CYS A 247 2.04 -16.62 -6.28
N ILE A 248 1.55 -15.93 -5.25
CA ILE A 248 2.23 -15.80 -3.95
C ILE A 248 1.34 -16.41 -2.86
N GLY A 249 1.52 -17.70 -2.60
CA GLY A 249 0.63 -18.45 -1.70
C GLY A 249 -0.83 -18.47 -2.17
N ASP A 250 -1.65 -17.62 -1.56
CA ASP A 250 -3.07 -17.40 -1.87
C ASP A 250 -3.36 -16.05 -2.58
N GLN A 251 -2.31 -15.28 -2.88
CA GLN A 251 -2.39 -14.02 -3.62
C GLN A 251 -2.09 -14.25 -5.10
N GLU A 252 -3.02 -13.88 -5.98
CA GLU A 252 -2.88 -13.94 -7.43
C GLU A 252 -2.56 -12.54 -7.98
N LEU A 253 -1.51 -12.46 -8.80
CA LEU A 253 -1.10 -11.25 -9.48
C LEU A 253 -1.04 -11.46 -10.99
N GLN A 254 -1.28 -10.41 -11.74
CA GLN A 254 -1.05 -10.38 -13.18
C GLN A 254 -0.09 -9.25 -13.53
N VAL A 255 0.96 -9.57 -14.29
CA VAL A 255 1.90 -8.58 -14.83
C VAL A 255 1.19 -7.79 -15.92
N VAL A 256 1.33 -6.47 -15.88
CA VAL A 256 0.75 -5.56 -16.86
C VAL A 256 1.91 -4.84 -17.56
N PHE A 257 2.07 -5.07 -18.85
CA PHE A 257 3.00 -4.27 -19.64
C PHE A 257 2.43 -2.87 -19.81
N ALA A 258 3.18 -1.88 -19.36
CA ALA A 258 2.74 -0.49 -19.33
C ALA A 258 3.91 0.40 -19.76
N PRO A 259 4.33 0.37 -21.03
CA PRO A 259 5.40 1.25 -21.48
C PRO A 259 4.89 2.70 -21.52
N GLY A 260 5.80 3.65 -21.28
CA GLY A 260 5.45 5.06 -21.16
C GLY A 260 6.53 5.81 -20.41
N HIS A 261 6.50 5.74 -19.08
CA HIS A 261 7.56 6.30 -18.24
C HIS A 261 8.95 5.78 -18.66
N THR A 262 9.05 4.45 -18.86
CA THR A 262 10.16 3.81 -19.60
C THR A 262 9.63 2.76 -20.58
N ASP A 263 10.46 2.32 -21.52
CA ASP A 263 10.18 1.32 -22.55
C ASP A 263 10.11 -0.13 -22.04
N GLY A 264 10.37 -0.34 -20.76
CA GLY A 264 10.24 -1.62 -20.07
C GLY A 264 9.46 -1.52 -18.77
N HIS A 265 8.67 -0.46 -18.61
CA HIS A 265 7.87 -0.27 -17.41
C HIS A 265 6.77 -1.34 -17.32
N MET A 266 6.65 -1.92 -16.12
CA MET A 266 5.66 -2.92 -15.76
C MET A 266 4.81 -2.43 -14.58
N GLY A 267 3.52 -2.72 -14.64
CA GLY A 267 2.61 -2.69 -13.49
C GLY A 267 2.23 -4.10 -13.05
N LEU A 268 1.58 -4.21 -11.88
CA LEU A 268 1.02 -5.46 -11.37
C LEU A 268 -0.40 -5.25 -10.90
N LEU A 269 -1.33 -6.04 -11.45
CA LEU A 269 -2.68 -6.14 -10.94
C LEU A 269 -2.71 -7.23 -9.87
N HIS A 270 -3.02 -6.83 -8.64
CA HIS A 270 -3.36 -7.76 -7.56
C HIS A 270 -4.84 -8.17 -7.70
N VAL A 271 -5.07 -9.37 -8.19
CA VAL A 271 -6.40 -9.85 -8.62
C VAL A 271 -7.35 -9.95 -7.43
N ASN A 272 -6.86 -10.40 -6.27
CA ASN A 272 -7.67 -10.60 -5.06
C ASN A 272 -8.37 -9.30 -4.61
N THR A 273 -7.73 -8.14 -4.78
CA THR A 273 -8.25 -6.84 -4.31
C THR A 273 -8.60 -5.88 -5.45
N ASN A 274 -8.35 -6.25 -6.70
CA ASN A 274 -8.40 -5.36 -7.87
C ASN A 274 -7.54 -4.09 -7.71
N ALA A 275 -6.44 -4.16 -6.98
CA ALA A 275 -5.50 -3.06 -6.84
C ALA A 275 -4.41 -3.14 -7.91
N LEU A 276 -4.06 -1.99 -8.48
CA LEU A 276 -3.01 -1.89 -9.49
C LEU A 276 -1.79 -1.18 -8.90
N ILE A 277 -0.66 -1.88 -8.91
CA ILE A 277 0.66 -1.33 -8.60
C ILE A 277 1.21 -0.78 -9.91
N VAL A 278 1.41 0.53 -9.94
CA VAL A 278 1.64 1.31 -11.17
C VAL A 278 3.04 1.89 -11.29
N GLY A 279 3.89 1.78 -10.25
CA GLY A 279 5.17 2.48 -10.19
C GLY A 279 5.03 3.94 -10.60
N ASP A 280 5.92 4.41 -11.46
CA ASP A 280 5.99 5.82 -11.87
C ASP A 280 4.96 6.27 -12.93
N HIS A 281 3.98 5.43 -13.28
CA HIS A 281 2.90 5.83 -14.18
C HIS A 281 1.84 6.72 -13.52
N CYS A 282 1.58 6.52 -12.22
CA CYS A 282 0.65 7.35 -11.47
C CYS A 282 1.20 7.56 -10.07
N VAL A 283 1.57 8.81 -9.78
CA VAL A 283 2.21 9.20 -8.53
C VAL A 283 1.18 9.85 -7.60
N GLY A 284 1.29 9.60 -6.29
CA GLY A 284 0.36 10.16 -5.31
C GLY A 284 0.43 11.69 -5.19
N HIS A 285 1.57 12.28 -5.56
CA HIS A 285 1.78 13.73 -5.59
C HIS A 285 2.69 14.10 -6.77
N GLY A 286 2.44 15.24 -7.42
CA GLY A 286 3.24 15.71 -8.56
C GLY A 286 2.77 15.15 -9.90
N SER A 287 3.71 14.87 -10.80
CA SER A 287 3.42 14.38 -12.16
C SER A 287 4.42 13.31 -12.57
N ALA A 288 3.91 12.28 -13.24
CA ALA A 288 4.76 11.29 -13.90
C ALA A 288 5.60 11.96 -15.00
N ILE A 289 6.89 11.65 -15.04
CA ILE A 289 7.83 12.17 -16.03
C ILE A 289 8.10 11.07 -17.06
N LEU A 290 8.36 11.41 -18.31
CA LEU A 290 8.84 10.45 -19.30
C LEU A 290 10.37 10.43 -19.28
N ASP A 291 10.96 9.25 -19.20
CA ASP A 291 12.40 9.09 -19.36
C ASP A 291 12.81 9.59 -20.76
N ASN A 292 13.77 10.50 -20.84
CA ASN A 292 14.18 11.12 -22.11
C ASN A 292 15.06 10.21 -22.99
N ARG A 293 15.57 9.09 -22.46
CA ARG A 293 16.39 8.09 -23.15
C ARG A 293 15.62 6.81 -23.44
N ALA A 294 14.58 6.53 -22.67
CA ALA A 294 13.86 5.26 -22.73
C ALA A 294 12.33 5.38 -22.67
N GLY A 295 11.76 6.57 -22.47
CA GLY A 295 10.31 6.77 -22.32
C GLY A 295 9.61 7.29 -23.58
N GLY A 296 8.30 7.51 -23.46
CA GLY A 296 7.45 8.14 -24.48
C GLY A 296 6.86 7.21 -25.54
N ASN A 297 7.28 5.94 -25.60
CA ASN A 297 6.65 4.96 -26.48
C ASN A 297 5.56 4.18 -25.72
N MET A 298 4.29 4.56 -25.89
CA MET A 298 3.13 3.91 -25.26
C MET A 298 2.47 2.83 -26.15
N LYS A 299 3.17 2.34 -27.18
CA LYS A 299 2.66 1.31 -28.09
C LYS A 299 2.93 -0.10 -27.60
#